data_AF-A0A967L9Z8-F1
#
_entry.id   AF-A0A967L9Z8-F1
#
_cell.length_a   1.000
_cell.length_b   1.000
_cell.length_c   1.000
_cell.angle_alpha   90.00
_cell.angle_beta   90.00
_cell.angle_gamma   90.00
#
_symmetry.space_group_name_H-M   'P 1'
#
loop_
_entity.id
_entity.type
_entity.pdbx_description
1 polymer ?
#
loop_
_entity_poly.entity_id
_entity_poly.type
_entity_poly.pdbx_seq_one_letter_code
_entity_poly.pdbx_strand_id
1 'polypeptide(L)'
;MFDDSVVEKPRTFDKDAAGAPDWARPAPRCNYKMAQYHGMMKCIDDNVGRITRHLEILGLLDETILVFTADHGDMRGEHHRQNKGIPLEASAKVPFVIRYPRR
;
A
#
# COMPACT_ATOMS: atom_id res chain seq x y z
N MET A 1 -9.74 5.35 14.59
CA MET A 1 -9.84 3.89 14.32
C MET A 1 -8.49 3.19 14.47
N PHE A 2 -7.39 3.78 13.98
CA PHE A 2 -6.06 3.17 14.03
C PHE A 2 -5.07 3.95 14.91
N ASP A 3 -5.54 4.94 15.69
CA ASP A 3 -4.66 5.80 16.48
C ASP A 3 -3.92 5.03 17.58
N ASP A 4 -4.54 3.97 18.10
CA ASP A 4 -3.93 3.04 19.06
C ASP A 4 -3.19 1.87 18.40
N SER A 5 -3.10 1.85 17.06
CA SER A 5 -2.39 0.77 16.36
C SER A 5 -0.88 0.92 16.51
N VAL A 6 -0.25 -0.07 17.13
CA VAL A 6 1.21 -0.17 17.20
C VAL A 6 1.69 -0.84 15.92
N VAL A 7 2.29 -0.06 15.04
CA VAL A 7 2.94 -0.58 13.83
C VAL A 7 4.44 -0.50 14.04
N GLU A 8 5.09 -1.66 14.07
CA GLU A 8 6.54 -1.72 14.14
C GLU A 8 7.15 -1.01 12.94
N LYS A 9 8.21 -0.23 13.19
CA LYS A 9 8.95 0.39 12.10
C LYS A 9 9.59 -0.71 11.23
N PRO A 10 9.66 -0.53 9.91
CA PRO A 10 10.41 -1.44 9.06
C PRO A 10 11.85 -1.60 9.54
N ARG A 11 12.44 -2.79 9.39
CA ARG A 11 13.85 -3.05 9.75
C ARG A 11 14.82 -2.08 9.08
N THR A 12 14.45 -1.55 7.91
CA THR A 12 15.26 -0.61 7.12
C THR A 12 15.09 0.84 7.54
N PHE A 13 14.23 1.17 8.52
CA PHE A 13 13.86 2.55 8.86
C PHE A 13 15.06 3.42 9.23
N ASP A 14 15.92 2.96 10.15
CA ASP A 14 17.12 3.67 10.59
C ASP A 14 18.41 3.00 10.08
N LYS A 15 18.33 2.24 8.98
CA LYS A 15 19.51 1.62 8.39
C LYS A 15 20.44 2.70 7.83
N ASP A 16 21.72 2.62 8.19
CA ASP A 16 22.74 3.53 7.68
C ASP A 16 22.74 3.57 6.14
N ALA A 17 22.82 4.79 5.61
CA ALA A 17 22.89 5.07 4.19
C ALA A 17 24.33 5.27 3.71
N ALA A 18 25.35 4.97 4.54
CA ALA A 18 26.74 4.97 4.13
C ALA A 18 26.95 4.07 2.90
N GLY A 19 27.48 4.65 1.83
CA GLY A 19 27.69 3.95 0.55
C GLY A 19 26.42 3.72 -0.27
N ALA A 20 25.26 4.20 0.18
CA ALA A 20 24.06 4.18 -0.64
C ALA A 20 24.19 5.19 -1.80
N PRO A 21 23.64 4.87 -2.98
CA PRO A 21 23.65 5.79 -4.12
C PRO A 21 22.84 7.06 -3.81
N ASP A 22 23.12 8.15 -4.53
CA ASP A 22 22.51 9.46 -4.27
C ASP A 22 20.98 9.46 -4.30
N TRP A 23 20.38 8.63 -5.16
CA TRP A 23 18.93 8.48 -5.23
C TRP A 23 18.33 7.76 -4.02
N ALA A 24 19.14 7.04 -3.22
CA ALA A 24 18.71 6.31 -2.02
C ALA A 24 18.92 7.11 -0.72
N ARG A 25 19.33 8.38 -0.81
CA ARG A 25 19.55 9.23 0.36
C ARG A 25 18.27 9.31 1.23
N PRO A 26 18.41 9.28 2.56
CA PRO A 26 17.32 9.50 3.52
C PRO A 26 16.57 10.81 3.26
N ALA A 27 15.26 10.84 3.53
CA ALA A 27 14.52 12.09 3.51
C ALA A 27 14.78 12.87 4.82
N PRO A 28 14.92 14.21 4.81
CA PRO A 28 15.22 14.98 6.01
C PRO A 28 14.12 14.93 7.08
N ARG A 29 12.89 14.57 6.70
CA ARG A 29 11.77 14.33 7.62
C ARG A 29 10.97 13.12 7.16
N CYS A 30 11.08 12.01 7.88
CA CYS A 30 10.25 10.84 7.68
C CYS A 30 9.13 10.80 8.74
N ASN A 31 7.93 11.23 8.36
CA ASN A 31 6.79 11.21 9.26
C ASN A 31 6.11 9.83 9.26
N TYR A 32 6.53 8.95 10.16
CA TYR A 32 5.99 7.61 10.31
C TYR A 32 4.63 7.62 11.05
N LYS A 33 3.55 8.02 10.35
CA LYS A 33 2.17 7.98 10.86
C LYS A 33 1.36 6.90 10.16
N MET A 34 1.43 5.68 10.66
CA MET A 34 0.74 4.53 10.06
C MET A 34 -0.77 4.53 10.29
N ALA A 35 -1.25 5.10 11.38
CA ALA A 35 -2.69 5.21 11.66
C ALA A 35 -3.49 5.87 10.52
N GLN A 36 -2.98 6.98 9.98
CA GLN A 36 -3.61 7.69 8.86
C GLN A 36 -3.59 6.84 7.57
N TYR A 37 -2.48 6.14 7.31
CA TYR A 37 -2.34 5.29 6.13
C TYR A 37 -3.27 4.08 6.18
N HIS A 38 -3.37 3.41 7.32
CA HIS A 38 -4.37 2.36 7.55
C HIS A 38 -5.80 2.89 7.46
N GLY A 39 -6.04 4.12 7.91
CA GLY A 39 -7.33 4.81 7.71
C GLY A 39 -7.71 4.95 6.24
N MET A 40 -6.77 5.38 5.40
CA MET A 40 -6.97 5.47 3.95
C MET A 40 -7.18 4.08 3.32
N MET A 41 -6.39 3.08 3.72
CA MET A 41 -6.58 1.69 3.27
C MET A 41 -7.96 1.15 3.61
N LYS A 42 -8.45 1.42 4.84
CA LYS A 42 -9.79 1.01 5.25
C LYS A 42 -10.89 1.68 4.43
N CYS A 43 -10.73 2.96 4.11
CA CYS A 43 -11.65 3.66 3.22
C CYS A 43 -11.72 3.00 1.83
N ILE A 44 -10.58 2.57 1.28
CA ILE A 44 -10.54 1.84 0.01
C ILE A 44 -11.25 0.49 0.15
N ASP A 45 -10.92 -0.29 1.19
CA ASP A 45 -11.54 -1.59 1.50
C ASP A 45 -13.07 -1.51 1.60
N ASP A 46 -13.60 -0.54 2.35
CA ASP A 46 -15.05 -0.32 2.48
C ASP A 46 -15.72 0.00 1.15
N ASN A 47 -15.07 0.77 0.27
CA ASN A 47 -15.63 1.12 -1.04
C ASN A 47 -15.51 -0.03 -2.05
N VAL A 48 -14.45 -0.83 -1.99
CA VAL A 48 -14.36 -2.09 -2.76
C VAL A 48 -15.51 -3.01 -2.36
N GLY A 49 -15.76 -3.17 -1.05
CA GLY A 49 -16.89 -3.96 -0.55
C GLY A 49 -18.25 -3.46 -1.03
N ARG A 50 -18.45 -2.13 -1.12
CA ARG A 50 -19.68 -1.56 -1.68
C ARG A 50 -19.86 -1.91 -3.16
N ILE A 51 -18.81 -1.80 -3.95
CA ILE A 51 -18.85 -2.10 -5.39
C ILE A 51 -19.16 -3.59 -5.61
N THR A 52 -18.41 -4.49 -4.95
CA THR A 52 -18.61 -5.94 -5.11
C THR A 52 -19.98 -6.37 -4.60
N ARG A 53 -20.44 -5.83 -3.48
CA ARG A 53 -21.80 -6.10 -2.96
C ARG A 53 -22.88 -5.65 -3.94
N HIS A 54 -22.68 -4.52 -4.61
CA HIS A 54 -23.64 -4.05 -5.61
C HIS A 54 -23.67 -4.98 -6.84
N LEU A 55 -22.52 -5.47 -7.29
CA LEU A 55 -22.44 -6.47 -8.36
C LEU A 55 -23.14 -7.79 -7.97
N GLU A 56 -23.04 -8.23 -6.71
CA GLU A 56 -23.77 -9.40 -6.20
C GLU A 56 -25.29 -9.20 -6.26
N ILE A 57 -25.78 -8.05 -5.78
CA ILE A 57 -27.22 -7.73 -5.77
C ILE A 57 -27.79 -7.74 -7.19
N LEU A 58 -27.02 -7.28 -8.17
CA LEU A 58 -27.41 -7.28 -9.57
C LEU A 58 -27.27 -8.65 -10.26
N GLY A 59 -26.72 -9.66 -9.59
CA GLY A 59 -26.42 -10.96 -10.18
C GLY A 59 -25.30 -10.92 -11.24
N LEU A 60 -24.48 -9.86 -11.24
CA LEU A 60 -23.42 -9.64 -12.23
C LEU A 60 -22.04 -10.11 -11.77
N LEU A 61 -21.87 -10.40 -10.48
CA LEU A 61 -20.56 -10.74 -9.92
C LEU A 61 -19.93 -11.95 -10.63
N ASP A 62 -20.70 -12.98 -10.96
CA ASP A 62 -20.18 -14.21 -11.58
C ASP A 62 -19.87 -14.08 -13.07
N GLU A 63 -20.28 -12.96 -13.67
CA GLU A 63 -20.00 -12.62 -15.07
C GLU A 63 -18.94 -11.50 -15.19
N THR A 64 -18.39 -11.06 -14.05
CA THR A 64 -17.44 -9.94 -13.97
C THR A 64 -16.06 -10.42 -13.52
N ILE A 65 -15.02 -10.05 -14.28
CA ILE A 65 -13.62 -10.18 -13.84
C ILE A 65 -13.31 -9.01 -12.92
N LEU A 66 -12.77 -9.30 -11.73
CA LEU A 66 -12.29 -8.27 -10.82
C LEU A 66 -10.77 -8.30 -10.78
N VAL A 67 -10.15 -7.15 -11.01
CA VAL A 67 -8.72 -6.93 -10.89
C VAL A 67 -8.49 -5.83 -9.86
N PHE A 68 -7.77 -6.16 -8.79
CA PHE A 68 -7.34 -5.21 -7.77
C PHE A 68 -5.83 -5.04 -7.83
N THR A 69 -5.38 -3.80 -8.02
CA THR A 69 -3.96 -3.45 -8.08
C THR A 69 -3.73 -1.99 -7.69
N ALA A 70 -2.45 -1.57 -7.71
CA ALA A 70 -2.03 -0.20 -7.47
C ALA A 70 -1.01 0.23 -8.54
N ASP A 71 -0.85 1.53 -8.73
CA ASP A 71 0.10 2.13 -9.67
C ASP A 71 1.54 2.13 -9.13
N HIS A 72 1.72 2.15 -7.80
CA HIS A 72 3.01 2.06 -7.13
C HIS A 72 2.87 1.63 -5.66
N GLY A 73 4.00 1.27 -5.05
CA GLY A 73 4.12 1.12 -3.60
C GLY A 73 4.46 2.44 -2.90
N ASP A 74 4.60 2.43 -1.59
CA ASP A 74 5.03 3.59 -0.81
C ASP A 74 6.11 3.15 0.18
N MET A 75 7.22 3.90 0.22
CA MET A 75 8.35 3.62 1.11
C MET A 75 7.93 3.55 2.59
N ARG A 76 6.90 4.31 3.00
CA ARG A 76 6.29 4.27 4.34
C ARG A 76 7.26 4.07 5.51
N GLY A 77 8.40 4.73 5.49
CA GLY A 77 9.41 4.67 6.55
C GLY A 77 10.64 3.84 6.22
N GLU A 78 10.61 2.95 5.23
CA GLU A 78 11.80 2.23 4.79
C GLU A 78 12.91 3.21 4.35
N HIS A 79 14.13 2.96 4.83
CA HIS A 79 15.31 3.80 4.59
C HIS A 79 15.11 5.28 4.97
N HIS A 80 14.29 5.54 5.99
CA HIS A 80 13.91 6.87 6.43
C HIS A 80 13.28 7.72 5.31
N ARG A 81 12.50 7.07 4.44
CA ARG A 81 11.80 7.72 3.32
C ARG A 81 10.30 7.50 3.35
N GLN A 82 9.62 8.33 2.58
CA GLN A 82 8.17 8.26 2.34
C GLN A 82 7.94 8.35 0.82
N ASN A 83 6.73 8.00 0.40
CA ASN A 83 6.28 8.08 -0.98
C ASN A 83 7.07 7.13 -1.91
N LYS A 84 6.98 7.36 -3.22
CA LYS A 84 7.56 6.57 -4.30
C LYS A 84 8.72 7.27 -4.99
N GLY A 85 9.23 6.64 -6.05
CA GLY A 85 10.15 7.27 -7.01
C GLY A 85 11.59 6.80 -6.89
N ILE A 86 11.82 5.64 -6.25
CA ILE A 86 13.12 4.99 -6.20
C ILE A 86 12.97 3.50 -6.50
N PRO A 87 14.00 2.85 -7.06
CA PRO A 87 13.94 1.44 -7.46
C PRO A 87 14.10 0.49 -6.26
N LEU A 88 13.39 0.74 -5.17
CA LEU A 88 13.33 -0.14 -3.99
C LEU A 88 11.99 -0.83 -3.91
N GLU A 89 11.97 -2.02 -3.29
CA GLU A 89 10.80 -2.89 -3.21
C GLU A 89 9.57 -2.16 -2.65
N ALA A 90 9.71 -1.42 -1.55
CA ALA A 90 8.57 -0.71 -0.96
C ALA A 90 7.95 0.34 -1.90
N SER A 91 8.74 0.96 -2.80
CA SER A 91 8.22 1.92 -3.78
C SER A 91 7.60 1.24 -5.02
N ALA A 92 8.01 0.01 -5.34
CA ALA A 92 7.66 -0.64 -6.62
C ALA A 92 6.67 -1.79 -6.47
N LYS A 93 6.66 -2.45 -5.31
CA LYS A 93 5.82 -3.62 -5.05
C LYS A 93 4.38 -3.19 -4.83
N VAL A 94 3.49 -3.80 -5.60
CA VAL A 94 2.04 -3.53 -5.58
C VAL A 94 1.26 -4.83 -5.43
N PRO A 95 0.04 -4.79 -4.86
CA PRO A 95 -0.87 -5.92 -4.92
C PRO A 95 -1.30 -6.19 -6.37
N PHE A 96 -1.54 -7.46 -6.69
CA PHE A 96 -2.16 -7.85 -7.95
C PHE A 96 -3.03 -9.07 -7.72
N VAL A 97 -4.33 -8.84 -7.52
CA VAL A 97 -5.31 -9.88 -7.22
C VAL A 97 -6.32 -9.94 -8.34
N ILE A 98 -6.59 -11.15 -8.84
CA ILE A 98 -7.58 -11.40 -9.87
C ILE A 98 -8.60 -12.40 -9.35
N ARG A 99 -9.89 -12.04 -9.42
CA ARG A 99 -11.00 -12.99 -9.36
C ARG A 99 -11.49 -13.22 -10.79
N TYR A 100 -11.40 -14.47 -11.24
CA TYR A 100 -11.93 -14.87 -12.53
C TYR A 100 -12.98 -16.00 -12.35
N PRO A 101 -14.29 -15.70 -12.41
CA PRO A 101 -15.34 -16.63 -12.00
C PRO A 101 -15.51 -17.90 -12.87
N ARG A 102 -14.91 -17.97 -14.06
CA ARG A 102 -15.02 -19.13 -14.99
C ARG A 102 -13.76 -20.01 -15.04
N ARG A 103 -12.99 -20.05 -13.96
CA ARG A 103 -11.84 -20.95 -13.78
C ARG A 103 -11.83 -21.55 -12.40
#